data_AF-A0A8J3IX67-F1
#
_entry.id   AF-A0A8J3IX67-F1
#
_cell.length_a   1.000
_cell.length_b   1.000
_cell.length_c   1.000
_cell.angle_alpha   90.00
_cell.angle_beta   90.00
_cell.angle_gamma   90.00
#
_symmetry.space_group_name_H-M   'P 1'
#
loop_
_entity.id
_entity.type
_entity.pdbx_description
1 polymer ?
#
loop_
_entity_poly.entity_id
_entity_poly.type
_entity_poly.pdbx_seq_one_letter_code
_entity_poly.pdbx_strand_id
1 'polypeptide(L)'
;MILRQREKHMETSAQSAGEQKVASKLLLAGGAIGPLLNIIVLLILGATRPGYNAWQIPDSSLELGPGGWIQITNYIVTGVLLLAFAIGLRRVLHTGRGSTWGHILLGLFGLTFIGIGIFVTDPVLGYPPGASSTATIPGILHNLLGQLQFISLAAACFVLARRDAADQASRGWAWYSVATGLLVVASDIVFVLTFKLLDGGPVELIARIGIIVSGCWVALLAIRLMSKKVSIA
;
A
#
# COMPACT_ATOMS: atom_id res chain seq x y z
N MET A 1 9.58 -30.82 -42.94
CA MET A 1 8.76 -29.58 -42.84
C MET A 1 7.99 -29.49 -41.52
N ILE A 2 7.25 -30.54 -41.12
CA ILE A 2 6.45 -30.57 -39.88
C ILE A 2 7.30 -30.43 -38.59
N LEU A 3 8.49 -31.05 -38.52
CA LEU A 3 9.37 -30.96 -37.34
C LEU A 3 9.88 -29.53 -37.10
N ARG A 4 10.32 -28.83 -38.16
CA ARG A 4 10.72 -27.41 -38.08
C ARG A 4 9.58 -26.47 -37.67
N GLN A 5 8.33 -26.76 -38.06
CA GLN A 5 7.17 -26.00 -37.61
C GLN A 5 6.88 -26.23 -36.12
N ARG A 6 7.07 -27.47 -35.62
CA ARG A 6 6.93 -27.76 -34.18
C ARG A 6 8.03 -27.10 -33.35
N GLU A 7 9.27 -27.13 -33.79
CA GLU A 7 10.40 -26.45 -33.12
C GLU A 7 10.14 -24.95 -33.01
N LYS A 8 9.76 -24.30 -34.12
CA LYS A 8 9.45 -22.86 -34.13
C LYS A 8 8.26 -22.51 -33.22
N HIS A 9 7.25 -23.37 -33.14
CA HIS A 9 6.13 -23.20 -32.21
C HIS A 9 6.56 -23.34 -30.73
N MET A 10 7.43 -24.30 -30.43
CA MET A 10 7.95 -24.51 -29.07
C MET A 10 8.83 -23.33 -28.63
N GLU A 11 9.70 -22.83 -29.50
CA GLU A 11 10.53 -21.65 -29.24
C GLU A 11 9.68 -20.40 -28.98
N THR A 12 8.66 -20.16 -29.81
CA THR A 12 7.75 -19.01 -29.66
C THR A 12 6.95 -19.10 -28.35
N SER A 13 6.49 -20.30 -27.99
CA SER A 13 5.77 -20.55 -26.74
C SER A 13 6.66 -20.33 -25.52
N ALA A 14 7.90 -20.84 -25.56
CA ALA A 14 8.87 -20.66 -24.49
C ALA A 14 9.26 -19.18 -24.31
N GLN A 15 9.43 -18.44 -25.41
CA GLN A 15 9.69 -17.01 -25.38
C GLN A 15 8.53 -16.23 -24.76
N SER A 16 7.29 -16.48 -25.23
CA SER A 16 6.08 -15.86 -24.67
C SER A 16 5.92 -16.15 -23.17
N ALA A 17 6.19 -17.38 -22.73
CA ALA A 17 6.13 -17.75 -21.32
C ALA A 17 7.20 -17.02 -20.48
N GLY A 18 8.41 -16.86 -21.04
CA GLY A 18 9.48 -16.07 -20.43
C GLY A 18 9.10 -14.59 -20.25
N GLU A 19 8.56 -13.97 -21.30
CA GLU A 19 8.11 -12.57 -21.29
C GLU A 19 6.99 -12.34 -20.28
N GLN A 20 5.99 -13.23 -20.21
CA GLN A 20 4.90 -13.16 -19.23
C GLN A 20 5.40 -13.26 -17.78
N LYS A 21 6.44 -14.08 -17.54
CA LYS A 21 7.06 -14.24 -16.23
C LYS A 21 7.82 -12.98 -15.82
N VAL A 22 8.56 -12.36 -16.73
CA VAL A 22 9.26 -11.09 -16.49
C VAL A 22 8.24 -9.97 -16.21
N ALA A 23 7.21 -9.85 -17.05
CA ALA A 23 6.16 -8.84 -16.86
C ALA A 23 5.46 -8.99 -15.50
N SER A 24 5.14 -10.21 -15.09
CA SER A 24 4.53 -10.45 -13.77
C SER A 24 5.47 -10.08 -12.61
N LYS A 25 6.78 -10.34 -12.73
CA LYS A 25 7.76 -9.92 -11.73
C LYS A 25 7.88 -8.39 -11.64
N LEU A 26 7.90 -7.69 -12.77
CA LEU A 26 7.94 -6.22 -12.79
C LEU A 26 6.70 -5.61 -12.14
N LEU A 27 5.52 -6.16 -12.43
CA LEU A 27 4.27 -5.76 -11.76
C LEU A 27 4.34 -6.01 -10.25
N LEU A 28 4.83 -7.18 -9.83
CA LEU A 28 4.98 -7.52 -8.42
C LEU A 28 5.98 -6.59 -7.70
N ALA A 29 7.05 -6.17 -8.37
CA ALA A 29 8.05 -5.26 -7.80
C ALA A 29 7.45 -3.91 -7.38
N GLY A 30 6.35 -3.47 -8.01
CA GLY A 30 5.60 -2.28 -7.59
C GLY A 30 5.14 -2.33 -6.12
N GLY A 31 4.84 -3.53 -5.59
CA GLY A 31 4.43 -3.71 -4.20
C GLY A 31 5.58 -3.58 -3.20
N ALA A 32 6.83 -3.76 -3.65
CA ALA A 32 8.01 -3.47 -2.84
C ALA A 32 8.43 -2.00 -2.97
N ILE A 33 8.51 -1.49 -4.20
CA ILE A 33 9.02 -0.15 -4.48
C ILE A 33 8.06 0.93 -3.97
N GLY A 34 6.75 0.81 -4.24
CA GLY A 34 5.77 1.84 -3.90
C GLY A 34 5.74 2.18 -2.41
N PRO A 35 5.47 1.22 -1.51
CA PRO A 35 5.41 1.50 -0.08
C PRO A 35 6.73 1.98 0.52
N LEU A 36 7.87 1.43 0.08
CA LEU A 36 9.18 1.85 0.56
C LEU A 36 9.51 3.28 0.11
N LEU A 37 9.20 3.63 -1.14
CA LEU A 37 9.31 5.00 -1.65
C LEU A 37 8.46 5.95 -0.79
N ASN A 38 7.19 5.59 -0.54
CA ASN A 38 6.29 6.40 0.28
C ASN A 38 6.86 6.67 1.67
N ILE A 39 7.35 5.62 2.35
CA ILE A 39 7.95 5.74 3.67
C ILE A 39 9.16 6.68 3.64
N ILE A 40 10.06 6.52 2.66
CA ILE A 40 11.27 7.34 2.54
C ILE A 40 10.91 8.81 2.32
N VAL A 41 10.02 9.11 1.37
CA VAL A 41 9.61 10.48 1.07
C VAL A 41 8.92 11.12 2.28
N LEU A 42 8.02 10.39 2.93
CA LEU A 42 7.31 10.83 4.12
C LEU A 42 8.24 11.11 5.31
N LEU A 43 9.29 10.31 5.49
CA LEU A 43 10.29 10.55 6.52
C LEU A 43 11.15 11.78 6.21
N ILE A 44 11.58 11.94 4.94
CA ILE A 44 12.36 13.11 4.51
C ILE A 44 11.53 14.39 4.67
N LEU A 45 10.31 14.42 4.15
CA LEU A 45 9.43 15.58 4.27
C LEU A 45 9.09 15.87 5.73
N GLY A 46 8.77 14.84 6.52
CA GLY A 46 8.49 15.00 7.94
C GLY A 46 9.67 15.56 8.74
N ALA A 47 10.91 15.26 8.33
CA ALA A 47 12.11 15.77 8.99
C ALA A 47 12.56 17.17 8.49
N THR A 48 12.17 17.56 7.28
CA THR A 48 12.71 18.76 6.62
C THR A 48 11.70 19.89 6.44
N ARG A 49 10.39 19.62 6.58
CA ARG A 49 9.34 20.60 6.34
C ARG A 49 9.27 21.64 7.47
N PRO A 50 9.47 22.94 7.18
CA PRO A 50 9.37 23.98 8.20
C PRO A 50 7.97 24.06 8.82
N GLY A 51 7.90 24.18 10.14
CA GLY A 51 6.64 24.30 10.89
C GLY A 51 5.83 23.00 11.00
N TYR A 52 6.26 21.90 10.37
CA TYR A 52 5.64 20.59 10.51
C TYR A 52 6.20 19.88 11.75
N ASN A 53 5.30 19.36 12.58
CA ASN A 53 5.65 18.58 13.76
C ASN A 53 5.32 17.10 13.52
N ALA A 54 6.34 16.29 13.23
CA ALA A 54 6.23 14.86 12.97
C ALA A 54 5.75 14.02 14.17
N TRP A 55 5.49 14.64 15.32
CA TRP A 55 4.86 14.00 16.47
C TRP A 55 3.35 14.16 16.47
N GLN A 56 2.84 15.32 16.02
CA GLN A 56 1.46 15.76 16.23
C GLN A 56 0.66 15.90 14.93
N ILE A 57 1.27 16.44 13.88
CA ILE A 57 0.57 16.85 12.66
C ILE A 57 0.54 15.66 11.69
N PRO A 58 -0.65 15.16 11.29
CA PRO A 58 -0.76 14.02 10.38
C PRO A 58 0.04 14.19 9.09
N ASP A 59 0.66 13.12 8.59
CA ASP A 59 1.48 13.13 7.37
C ASP A 59 0.76 13.65 6.13
N SER A 60 -0.55 13.43 6.03
CA SER A 60 -1.38 14.01 4.95
C SER A 60 -1.30 15.52 4.91
N SER A 61 -1.05 16.19 6.04
CA SER A 61 -0.85 17.64 6.06
C SER A 61 0.38 18.08 5.27
N LEU A 62 1.35 17.19 4.99
CA LEU A 62 2.51 17.50 4.15
C LEU A 62 2.14 17.80 2.69
N GLU A 63 0.90 17.53 2.27
CA GLU A 63 0.32 17.96 1.00
C GLU A 63 0.01 19.46 0.94
N LEU A 64 -0.07 20.11 2.10
CA LEU A 64 -0.39 21.52 2.23
C LEU A 64 0.86 22.40 2.22
N GLY A 65 0.68 23.63 1.74
CA GLY A 65 1.70 24.66 1.75
C GLY A 65 2.80 24.49 0.67
N PRO A 66 3.87 25.29 0.76
CA PRO A 66 4.94 25.30 -0.24
C PRO A 66 5.57 23.92 -0.39
N GLY A 67 5.60 23.37 -1.60
CA GLY A 67 6.18 22.04 -1.87
C GLY A 67 5.29 20.85 -1.47
N GLY A 68 4.02 21.07 -1.14
CA GLY A 68 3.08 19.99 -0.83
C GLY A 68 2.79 19.04 -2.01
N TRP A 69 3.00 19.53 -3.23
CA TRP A 69 2.95 18.73 -4.46
C TRP A 69 3.87 17.50 -4.43
N ILE A 70 4.96 17.52 -3.65
CA ILE A 70 5.88 16.38 -3.51
C ILE A 70 5.15 15.22 -2.82
N GLN A 71 4.40 15.48 -1.75
CA GLN A 71 3.64 14.46 -1.04
C GLN A 71 2.48 13.94 -1.90
N ILE A 72 1.76 14.84 -2.58
CA ILE A 72 0.72 14.49 -3.55
C ILE A 72 1.27 13.55 -4.64
N THR A 73 2.41 13.92 -5.23
CA THR A 73 3.08 13.11 -6.28
C THR A 73 3.49 11.76 -5.73
N ASN A 74 4.05 11.72 -4.52
CA ASN A 74 4.44 10.49 -3.85
C ASN A 74 3.24 9.56 -3.61
N TYR A 75 2.10 10.07 -3.17
CA TYR A 75 0.88 9.27 -3.03
C TYR A 75 0.37 8.73 -4.36
N ILE A 76 0.30 9.56 -5.41
CA ILE A 76 -0.15 9.13 -6.74
C ILE A 76 0.78 8.05 -7.31
N VAL A 77 2.09 8.27 -7.27
CA VAL A 77 3.08 7.30 -7.77
C VAL A 77 3.00 5.98 -6.99
N THR A 78 2.90 6.07 -5.66
CA THR A 78 2.73 4.90 -4.79
C THR A 78 1.47 4.12 -5.14
N GLY A 79 0.34 4.81 -5.32
CA GLY A 79 -0.92 4.19 -5.71
C GLY A 79 -0.86 3.50 -7.07
N VAL A 80 -0.24 4.12 -8.07
CA VAL A 80 -0.03 3.50 -9.39
C VAL A 80 0.83 2.22 -9.29
N LEU A 81 1.91 2.26 -8.51
CA LEU A 81 2.76 1.08 -8.27
C LEU A 81 2.00 -0.04 -7.53
N LEU A 82 1.13 0.32 -6.58
CA LEU A 82 0.26 -0.62 -5.88
C LEU A 82 -0.83 -1.22 -6.79
N LEU A 83 -1.34 -0.46 -7.76
CA LEU A 83 -2.25 -1.00 -8.77
C LEU A 83 -1.53 -1.99 -9.71
N ALA A 84 -0.32 -1.65 -10.15
CA ALA A 84 0.53 -2.58 -10.89
C ALA A 84 0.77 -3.86 -10.08
N PHE A 85 1.06 -3.73 -8.78
CA PHE A 85 1.19 -4.86 -7.86
C PHE A 85 -0.08 -5.70 -7.76
N ALA A 86 -1.25 -5.09 -7.62
CA ALA A 86 -2.52 -5.81 -7.59
C ALA A 86 -2.78 -6.60 -8.89
N ILE A 87 -2.43 -6.04 -10.05
CA ILE A 87 -2.49 -6.77 -11.33
C ILE A 87 -1.50 -7.94 -11.33
N GLY A 88 -0.28 -7.74 -10.87
CA GLY A 88 0.71 -8.80 -10.69
C GLY A 88 0.22 -9.90 -9.76
N LEU A 89 -0.45 -9.52 -8.66
CA LEU A 89 -1.02 -10.44 -7.69
C LEU A 89 -2.14 -11.29 -8.31
N ARG A 90 -3.02 -10.68 -9.10
CA ARG A 90 -4.06 -11.39 -9.86
C ARG A 90 -3.46 -12.43 -10.82
N ARG A 91 -2.28 -12.14 -11.40
CA ARG A 91 -1.55 -13.03 -12.32
C ARG A 91 -0.78 -14.16 -11.63
N VAL A 92 -0.64 -14.15 -10.31
CA VAL A 92 0.06 -15.23 -9.59
C VAL A 92 -0.85 -15.98 -8.63
N LEU A 93 -1.94 -15.36 -8.19
CA LEU A 93 -2.94 -15.98 -7.32
C LEU A 93 -4.20 -16.37 -8.13
N HIS A 94 -4.04 -17.31 -9.06
CA HIS A 94 -5.15 -17.74 -9.94
C HIS A 94 -6.16 -18.69 -9.28
N THR A 95 -5.75 -19.46 -8.27
CA THR A 95 -6.58 -20.50 -7.66
C THR A 95 -6.46 -20.50 -6.14
N GLY A 96 -7.45 -21.11 -5.48
CA GLY A 96 -7.48 -21.30 -4.03
C GLY A 96 -8.05 -20.10 -3.25
N ARG A 97 -8.03 -20.23 -1.92
CA ARG A 97 -8.55 -19.22 -0.97
C ARG A 97 -7.86 -17.87 -1.18
N GLY A 98 -8.61 -16.78 -1.16
CA GLY A 98 -8.07 -15.41 -1.29
C GLY A 98 -7.60 -15.00 -2.69
N SER A 99 -7.76 -15.86 -3.71
CA SER A 99 -7.41 -15.55 -5.12
C SER A 99 -8.18 -14.33 -5.64
N THR A 100 -9.48 -14.24 -5.35
CA THR A 100 -10.32 -13.10 -5.75
C THR A 100 -10.09 -11.87 -4.88
N TRP A 101 -10.30 -12.00 -3.57
CA TRP A 101 -10.33 -10.82 -2.70
C TRP A 101 -8.96 -10.20 -2.43
N GLY A 102 -7.87 -10.97 -2.45
CA GLY A 102 -6.53 -10.44 -2.13
C GLY A 102 -6.10 -9.32 -3.07
N HIS A 103 -6.24 -9.52 -4.39
CA HIS A 103 -5.87 -8.49 -5.38
C HIS A 103 -6.89 -7.36 -5.48
N ILE A 104 -8.18 -7.61 -5.25
CA ILE A 104 -9.21 -6.56 -5.23
C ILE A 104 -8.95 -5.60 -4.07
N LEU A 105 -8.72 -6.12 -2.86
CA LEU A 105 -8.49 -5.30 -1.67
C LEU A 105 -7.18 -4.50 -1.78
N LEU A 106 -6.11 -5.10 -2.30
CA LEU A 106 -4.85 -4.39 -2.55
C LEU A 106 -4.94 -3.40 -3.72
N GLY A 107 -5.79 -3.66 -4.71
CA GLY A 107 -6.13 -2.69 -5.75
C GLY A 107 -6.90 -1.50 -5.19
N LEU A 108 -7.86 -1.74 -4.30
CA LEU A 108 -8.59 -0.70 -3.59
C LEU A 108 -7.65 0.16 -2.73
N PHE A 109 -6.73 -0.47 -2.00
CA PHE A 109 -5.66 0.21 -1.26
C PHE A 109 -4.79 1.09 -2.16
N GLY A 110 -4.44 0.64 -3.37
CA GLY A 110 -3.73 1.48 -4.34
C GLY A 110 -4.57 2.65 -4.87
N LEU A 111 -5.88 2.44 -5.09
CA LEU A 111 -6.80 3.50 -5.53
C LEU A 111 -6.97 4.58 -4.47
N THR A 112 -7.03 4.22 -3.18
CA THR A 112 -7.15 5.22 -2.11
C THR A 112 -5.93 6.13 -2.06
N PHE A 113 -4.72 5.62 -2.29
CA PHE A 113 -3.51 6.43 -2.42
C PHE A 113 -3.61 7.50 -3.52
N ILE A 114 -4.12 7.13 -4.70
CA ILE A 114 -4.35 8.11 -5.77
C ILE A 114 -5.42 9.11 -5.35
N GLY A 115 -6.49 8.64 -4.73
CA GLY A 115 -7.59 9.47 -4.28
C GLY A 115 -7.16 10.52 -3.25
N ILE A 116 -6.39 10.13 -2.22
CA ILE A 116 -5.92 11.07 -1.19
C ILE A 116 -4.96 12.13 -1.77
N GLY A 117 -4.16 11.78 -2.79
CA GLY A 117 -3.33 12.76 -3.50
C GLY A 117 -4.14 13.75 -4.36
N ILE A 118 -5.34 13.38 -4.82
CA ILE A 118 -6.22 14.25 -5.61
C ILE A 118 -7.06 15.13 -4.69
N PHE A 119 -7.67 14.53 -3.66
CA PHE A 119 -8.49 15.23 -2.67
C PHE A 119 -7.60 15.58 -1.49
N VAL A 120 -6.97 16.76 -1.55
CA VAL A 120 -6.04 17.23 -0.52
C VAL A 120 -6.76 17.44 0.81
N THR A 121 -6.10 17.07 1.90
CA THR A 121 -6.64 17.22 3.26
C THR A 121 -6.84 18.68 3.68
N ASP A 122 -7.67 18.91 4.69
CA ASP A 122 -7.85 20.25 5.28
C ASP A 122 -6.72 20.57 6.27
N PRO A 123 -6.39 21.86 6.48
CA PRO A 123 -5.50 22.29 7.54
C PRO A 123 -5.97 21.81 8.92
N VAL A 124 -5.05 21.28 9.72
CA VAL A 124 -5.32 20.82 11.08
C VAL A 124 -4.20 21.25 12.02
N LEU A 125 -4.53 21.40 13.30
CA LEU A 125 -3.55 21.73 14.34
C LEU A 125 -2.70 22.98 14.03
N GLY A 126 -3.28 23.96 13.31
CA GLY A 126 -2.61 25.20 12.93
C GLY A 126 -1.57 25.05 11.81
N TYR A 127 -1.53 23.91 11.12
CA TYR A 127 -0.64 23.68 9.99
C TYR A 127 -1.40 23.66 8.65
N PRO A 128 -0.88 24.33 7.60
CA PRO A 128 0.28 25.23 7.64
C PRO A 128 -0.03 26.52 8.42
N PRO A 129 0.98 27.23 8.94
CA PRO A 129 0.77 28.44 9.74
C PRO A 129 -0.11 29.47 9.02
N GLY A 130 -1.18 29.91 9.69
CA GLY A 130 -2.12 30.90 9.18
C GLY A 130 -3.25 30.34 8.29
N ALA A 131 -3.30 29.03 8.06
CA ALA A 131 -4.41 28.41 7.35
C ALA A 131 -5.63 28.18 8.27
N SER A 132 -6.83 28.34 7.69
CA SER A 132 -8.09 28.07 8.40
C SER A 132 -8.37 26.58 8.43
N SER A 133 -8.71 26.04 9.61
CA SER A 133 -9.10 24.63 9.79
C SER A 133 -10.57 24.36 9.42
N THR A 134 -11.07 25.02 8.37
CA THR A 134 -12.46 24.85 7.92
C THR A 134 -12.60 23.57 7.12
N ALA A 135 -13.57 22.73 7.48
CA ALA A 135 -13.84 21.50 6.75
C ALA A 135 -14.30 21.78 5.32
N THR A 136 -13.70 21.12 4.35
CA THR A 136 -14.06 21.21 2.93
C THR A 136 -14.52 19.84 2.39
N ILE A 137 -15.20 19.83 1.25
CA ILE A 137 -15.58 18.58 0.58
C ILE A 137 -14.34 17.74 0.20
N PRO A 138 -13.27 18.32 -0.40
CA PRO A 138 -12.01 17.59 -0.62
C PRO A 138 -11.43 16.98 0.66
N GLY A 139 -11.35 17.73 1.76
CA GLY A 139 -10.83 17.20 3.02
C GLY A 139 -11.69 16.08 3.61
N ILE A 140 -13.02 16.16 3.48
CA ILE A 140 -13.92 15.06 3.87
C ILE A 140 -13.65 13.81 3.01
N LEU A 141 -13.52 13.96 1.69
CA LEU A 141 -13.21 12.86 0.79
C LEU A 141 -11.83 12.25 1.09
N HIS A 142 -10.83 13.08 1.38
CA HIS A 142 -9.50 12.65 1.82
C HIS A 142 -9.60 11.73 3.03
N ASN A 143 -10.30 12.17 4.07
CA ASN A 143 -10.43 11.42 5.32
C ASN A 143 -11.17 10.09 5.12
N LEU A 144 -12.23 10.06 4.30
CA LEU A 144 -12.95 8.83 3.97
C LEU A 144 -12.08 7.84 3.19
N LEU A 145 -11.28 8.33 2.25
CA LEU A 145 -10.33 7.52 1.49
C LEU A 145 -9.20 6.99 2.38
N GLY A 146 -8.71 7.79 3.32
CA GLY A 146 -7.77 7.36 4.35
C GLY A 146 -8.32 6.21 5.18
N GLN A 147 -9.57 6.29 5.66
CA GLN A 147 -10.21 5.19 6.38
C GLN A 147 -10.35 3.94 5.51
N LEU A 148 -10.77 4.10 4.27
CA LEU A 148 -10.87 2.99 3.31
C LEU A 148 -9.51 2.34 3.04
N GLN A 149 -8.44 3.12 3.06
CA GLN A 149 -7.06 2.65 2.90
C GLN A 149 -6.68 1.68 4.03
N PHE A 150 -6.87 2.06 5.30
CA PHE A 150 -6.58 1.19 6.44
C PHE A 150 -7.46 -0.07 6.45
N ILE A 151 -8.77 0.08 6.21
CA ILE A 151 -9.73 -1.03 6.20
C ILE A 151 -9.40 -2.04 5.09
N SER A 152 -9.16 -1.57 3.87
CA SER A 152 -8.87 -2.45 2.73
C SER A 152 -7.57 -3.24 2.93
N LEU A 153 -6.52 -2.62 3.48
CA LEU A 153 -5.28 -3.30 3.79
C LEU A 153 -5.42 -4.32 4.93
N ALA A 154 -6.10 -3.95 6.02
CA ALA A 154 -6.35 -4.88 7.12
C ALA A 154 -7.14 -6.11 6.65
N ALA A 155 -8.19 -5.90 5.85
CA ALA A 155 -8.95 -6.98 5.24
C ALA A 155 -8.06 -7.85 4.32
N ALA A 156 -7.17 -7.25 3.51
CA ALA A 156 -6.24 -7.99 2.67
C ALA A 156 -5.31 -8.88 3.50
N CYS A 157 -4.81 -8.38 4.64
CA CYS A 157 -3.99 -9.13 5.58
C CYS A 157 -4.72 -10.39 6.07
N PHE A 158 -5.97 -10.28 6.53
CA PHE A 158 -6.74 -11.44 7.01
C PHE A 158 -7.13 -12.41 5.89
N VAL A 159 -7.47 -11.91 4.70
CA VAL A 159 -7.79 -12.75 3.53
C VAL A 159 -6.58 -13.60 3.12
N LEU A 160 -5.39 -12.99 3.03
CA LEU A 160 -4.17 -13.71 2.69
C LEU A 160 -3.64 -14.56 3.84
N ALA A 161 -3.86 -14.17 5.09
CA ALA A 161 -3.58 -15.02 6.24
C ALA A 161 -4.39 -16.33 6.19
N ARG A 162 -5.69 -16.25 5.88
CA ARG A 162 -6.55 -17.44 5.73
C ARG A 162 -6.11 -18.33 4.57
N ARG A 163 -5.54 -17.75 3.51
CA ARG A 163 -4.91 -18.50 2.41
C ARG A 163 -3.67 -19.24 2.91
N ASP A 164 -2.74 -18.53 3.54
CA ASP A 164 -1.47 -19.08 4.01
C ASP A 164 -1.65 -20.11 5.13
N ALA A 165 -2.69 -19.97 5.96
CA ALA A 165 -3.00 -20.91 7.03
C ALA A 165 -3.40 -22.31 6.51
N ALA A 166 -3.80 -22.42 5.24
CA ALA A 166 -4.15 -23.71 4.62
C ALA A 166 -2.92 -24.57 4.29
N ASP A 167 -1.71 -24.00 4.31
CA ASP A 167 -0.45 -24.68 4.02
C ASP A 167 0.48 -24.62 5.25
N GLN A 168 0.91 -25.78 5.74
CA GLN A 168 1.76 -25.88 6.93
C GLN A 168 3.07 -25.09 6.77
N ALA A 169 3.65 -25.06 5.57
CA ALA A 169 4.89 -24.33 5.28
C ALA A 169 4.69 -22.80 5.31
N SER A 170 3.45 -22.34 5.21
CA SER A 170 3.08 -20.92 5.15
C SER A 170 2.47 -20.39 6.45
N ARG A 171 2.36 -21.21 7.52
CA ARG A 171 1.73 -20.80 8.80
C ARG A 171 2.41 -19.61 9.49
N GLY A 172 3.74 -19.48 9.37
CA GLY A 172 4.44 -18.29 9.88
C GLY A 172 3.97 -16.99 9.21
N TRP A 173 3.74 -17.05 7.89
CA TRP A 173 3.20 -15.92 7.12
C TRP A 173 1.74 -15.61 7.45
N ALA A 174 0.95 -16.64 7.77
CA ALA A 174 -0.42 -16.45 8.24
C ALA A 174 -0.44 -15.64 9.55
N TRP A 175 0.38 -16.02 10.53
CA TRP A 175 0.48 -15.28 11.80
C TRP A 175 1.04 -13.87 11.61
N TYR A 176 2.07 -13.71 10.79
CA TYR A 176 2.61 -12.38 10.47
C TYR A 176 1.55 -11.47 9.85
N SER A 177 0.72 -12.00 8.94
CA SER A 177 -0.36 -11.25 8.31
C SER A 177 -1.49 -10.92 9.29
N VAL A 178 -1.88 -11.85 10.17
CA VAL A 178 -2.85 -11.57 11.25
C VAL A 178 -2.34 -10.48 12.18
N ALA A 179 -1.10 -10.59 12.65
CA ALA A 179 -0.49 -9.60 13.54
C ALA A 179 -0.43 -8.22 12.87
N THR A 180 -0.02 -8.16 11.60
CA THR A 180 -0.02 -6.92 10.82
C THR A 180 -1.43 -6.33 10.71
N GLY A 181 -2.43 -7.12 10.31
CA GLY A 181 -3.81 -6.66 10.19
C GLY A 181 -4.37 -6.11 11.51
N LEU A 182 -4.10 -6.78 12.63
CA LEU A 182 -4.48 -6.30 13.97
C LEU A 182 -3.76 -5.00 14.35
N LEU A 183 -2.47 -4.89 14.08
CA LEU A 183 -1.70 -3.67 14.33
C LEU A 183 -2.19 -2.50 13.49
N VAL A 184 -2.57 -2.73 12.22
CA VAL A 184 -3.15 -1.71 11.34
C VAL A 184 -4.48 -1.21 11.91
N VAL A 185 -5.38 -2.11 12.29
CA VAL A 185 -6.67 -1.75 12.91
C VAL A 185 -6.46 -1.00 14.23
N ALA A 186 -5.58 -1.51 15.10
CA ALA A 186 -5.28 -0.87 16.38
C ALA A 186 -4.68 0.53 16.17
N SER A 187 -3.74 0.69 15.24
CA SER A 187 -3.11 1.99 14.94
C SER A 187 -4.13 2.99 14.43
N ASP A 188 -5.04 2.59 13.54
CA ASP A 188 -6.10 3.45 13.01
C ASP A 188 -7.09 3.89 14.11
N ILE A 189 -7.57 2.95 14.94
CA ILE A 189 -8.45 3.27 16.07
C ILE A 189 -7.77 4.24 17.04
N VAL A 190 -6.52 3.95 17.42
CA VAL A 190 -5.75 4.78 18.36
C VAL A 190 -5.45 6.14 17.75
N PHE A 191 -5.16 6.23 16.45
CA PHE A 191 -5.01 7.49 15.73
C PHE A 191 -6.29 8.34 15.81
N VAL A 192 -7.44 7.77 15.44
CA VAL A 192 -8.72 8.49 15.43
C VAL A 192 -9.10 8.96 16.84
N LEU A 193 -8.92 8.09 17.85
CA LEU A 193 -9.20 8.45 19.24
C LEU A 193 -8.25 9.53 19.75
N THR A 194 -6.95 9.42 19.47
CA THR A 194 -5.96 10.43 19.88
C THR A 194 -6.27 11.77 19.24
N PHE A 195 -6.56 11.79 17.94
CA PHE A 195 -6.88 13.04 17.22
C PHE A 195 -8.15 13.72 17.73
N LYS A 196 -9.16 12.94 18.14
CA LYS A 196 -10.43 13.49 18.66
C LYS A 196 -10.40 13.87 20.13
N LEU A 197 -9.59 13.21 20.94
CA LEU A 197 -9.65 13.29 22.40
C LEU A 197 -8.46 14.01 23.03
N LEU A 198 -7.34 14.12 22.32
CA LEU A 198 -6.10 14.67 22.84
C LEU A 198 -5.58 15.78 21.92
N ASP A 199 -5.88 17.02 22.28
CA ASP A 199 -5.35 18.20 21.59
C ASP A 199 -3.81 18.17 21.61
N GLY A 200 -3.19 17.95 20.44
CA GLY A 200 -1.73 17.86 20.31
C GLY A 200 -1.12 16.55 20.84
N GLY A 201 -1.89 15.47 20.93
CA GLY A 201 -1.36 14.13 21.21
C GLY A 201 -0.39 13.61 20.13
N PRO A 202 0.27 12.46 20.35
CA PRO A 202 1.24 11.85 19.43
C PRO A 202 0.59 11.22 18.17
N VAL A 203 -0.38 11.90 17.58
CA VAL A 203 -1.24 11.42 16.49
C VAL A 203 -0.38 10.91 15.33
N GLU A 204 0.62 11.69 14.93
CA GLU A 204 1.44 11.36 13.77
C GLU A 204 2.42 10.22 14.06
N LEU A 205 2.95 10.11 15.29
CA LEU A 205 3.77 8.96 15.65
C LEU A 205 2.98 7.65 15.49
N ILE A 206 1.73 7.64 15.95
CA ILE A 206 0.84 6.48 15.85
C ILE A 206 0.56 6.15 14.37
N ALA A 207 0.23 7.16 13.56
CA ALA A 207 0.03 6.99 12.11
C ALA A 207 1.27 6.40 11.43
N ARG A 208 2.46 6.92 11.73
CA ARG A 208 3.74 6.45 11.14
C ARG A 208 4.00 4.99 11.43
N ILE A 209 3.74 4.52 12.65
CA ILE A 209 3.88 3.09 12.99
C ILE A 209 2.96 2.26 12.09
N GLY A 210 1.68 2.65 11.97
CA GLY A 210 0.73 1.99 11.09
C GLY A 210 1.19 1.95 9.64
N ILE A 211 1.65 3.08 9.10
CA ILE A 211 2.14 3.22 7.71
C ILE A 211 3.38 2.35 7.47
N ILE A 212 4.34 2.33 8.39
CA ILE A 212 5.57 1.53 8.25
C ILE A 212 5.25 0.04 8.31
N VAL A 213 4.44 -0.40 9.28
CA VAL A 213 4.02 -1.80 9.42
C VAL A 213 3.28 -2.25 8.15
N SER A 214 2.36 -1.41 7.66
CA SER A 214 1.60 -1.63 6.43
C SER A 214 2.51 -1.77 5.22
N GLY A 215 3.40 -0.80 5.01
CA GLY A 215 4.28 -0.78 3.84
C GLY A 215 5.29 -1.92 3.85
N CYS A 216 5.84 -2.26 5.01
CA CYS A 216 6.72 -3.43 5.18
C CYS A 216 5.99 -4.73 4.83
N TRP A 217 4.75 -4.90 5.27
CA TRP A 217 3.98 -6.11 4.95
C TRP A 217 3.73 -6.26 3.44
N VAL A 218 3.32 -5.19 2.76
CA VAL A 218 3.10 -5.21 1.30
C VAL A 218 4.41 -5.50 0.56
N ALA A 219 5.51 -4.87 0.98
CA ALA A 219 6.82 -5.08 0.37
C ALA A 219 7.32 -6.52 0.55
N LEU A 220 7.19 -7.08 1.75
CA LEU A 220 7.57 -8.47 2.03
C LEU A 220 6.69 -9.47 1.28
N LEU A 221 5.38 -9.19 1.14
CA LEU A 221 4.49 -10.00 0.31
C LEU A 221 4.95 -10.00 -1.14
N ALA A 222 5.26 -8.82 -1.71
CA ALA A 222 5.78 -8.70 -3.08
C ALA A 222 7.08 -9.49 -3.27
N ILE A 223 8.05 -9.32 -2.37
CA ILE A 223 9.34 -10.02 -2.40
C ILE A 223 9.14 -11.54 -2.32
N ARG A 224 8.27 -12.01 -1.41
CA ARG A 224 7.95 -13.43 -1.27
C ARG A 224 7.39 -14.02 -2.55
N LEU A 225 6.45 -13.31 -3.19
CA LEU A 225 5.81 -13.76 -4.42
C LEU A 225 6.78 -13.81 -5.61
N MET A 226 7.73 -12.86 -5.68
CA MET A 226 8.79 -12.89 -6.70
C MET A 226 9.82 -14.00 -6.46
N SER A 227 10.01 -14.41 -5.20
CA SER A 227 11.00 -15.41 -4.79
C SER A 227 10.49 -16.84 -4.89
N LYS A 228 9.17 -17.08 -4.84
CA LYS A 228 8.62 -18.42 -5.07
C LYS A 228 8.98 -18.85 -6.50
N LYS A 229 9.80 -19.89 -6.63
CA LYS A 229 9.96 -20.60 -7.91
C LYS A 229 8.55 -21.02 -8.32
N VAL A 230 8.04 -20.46 -9.41
CA VAL A 230 6.83 -20.96 -10.07
C VAL A 230 7.13 -22.41 -10.42
N SER A 231 6.65 -23.35 -9.61
CA SER A 231 6.78 -24.77 -9.88
C SER A 231 5.97 -25.03 -11.12
N ILE A 232 6.64 -25.44 -12.19
CA ILE A 232 6.00 -26.00 -13.36
C ILE A 232 5.48 -27.36 -12.90
N ALA A 233 4.16 -27.47 -12.77
CA ALA A 233 3.46 -28.74 -12.77
C ALA A 233 2.85 -28.91 -14.18
#